data_AF-A0A3N5P2Y3-F1
#
_entry.id   AF-A0A3N5P2Y3-F1
#
_cell.length_a   1.000
_cell.length_b   1.000
_cell.length_c   1.000
_cell.angle_alpha   90.00
_cell.angle_beta   90.00
_cell.angle_gamma   90.00
#
_symmetry.space_group_name_H-M   'P 1'
#
loop_
_entity.id
_entity.type
_entity.pdbx_description
1 polymer ?
#
loop_
_entity_poly.entity_id
_entity_poly.type
_entity_poly.pdbx_seq_one_letter_code
_entity_poly.pdbx_strand_id
1 'polypeptide(L)'
;MNTKIQDIMRKPVLIDSNATFVDALRKMILDKTNSLLVVNKSGKLIGAVQSFDLIKQVVPAYLQSDEIAAHFATDEIFKEACEAAKNIPIEKLMNKNPKTITPQGSLLGAIVIALAHGQARIPVVDEQHRPLGILTRTQLKQVIGKCIDIEKSLAKEELVEPRPFKAVSAEPLTGFLLPVDGSEPGKRAVRFTGCLASALGDRVHTITLLRVLAGGYLKRRLDDMAKVRVKGEIIESDIFKTSREEHVSKNIKPMLAEAEAELKKFGARASVDQKIADGVPAEQILQIAEEGDYSTIIMGRRGISAVREVLLGSVTASLLHKPIRQSVYVIGAKADILKADTCPIPRILVPLDGSPHAEAAAREAAILAKCYGDAVAEVILLHVIDLARYAKSEHISKSQEDILKEAQQIFTDSGVSESRIANMVEYGSPGEVILNTAKEKRTNLLILGRRGRSAFQELFMGSVSREVVQRCTDATVGVVSGY
;
A
#
# COMPACT_ATOMS: atom_id res chain seq x y z
N MET A 1 21.98 -5.86 39.79
CA MET A 1 20.51 -5.68 39.93
C MET A 1 19.91 -7.02 40.37
N ASN A 2 19.16 -7.07 41.48
CA ASN A 2 18.60 -8.34 42.03
C ASN A 2 17.08 -8.44 41.80
N THR A 3 16.62 -8.09 40.60
CA THR A 3 15.19 -8.08 40.26
C THR A 3 14.70 -9.49 40.02
N LYS A 4 13.71 -9.94 40.80
CA LYS A 4 13.07 -11.26 40.62
C LYS A 4 11.78 -11.14 39.82
N ILE A 5 11.28 -12.25 39.28
CA ILE A 5 10.02 -12.30 38.52
C ILE A 5 8.83 -11.84 39.36
N GLN A 6 8.80 -12.24 40.64
CA GLN A 6 7.77 -11.82 41.59
C GLN A 6 7.67 -10.29 41.76
N ASP A 7 8.76 -9.55 41.56
CA ASP A 7 8.81 -8.11 41.78
C ASP A 7 8.24 -7.32 40.60
N ILE A 8 8.11 -7.97 39.44
CA ILE A 8 7.71 -7.34 38.18
C ILE A 8 6.45 -7.96 37.55
N MET A 9 5.99 -9.11 38.03
CA MET A 9 4.74 -9.71 37.55
C MET A 9 3.53 -8.84 37.91
N ARG A 10 2.50 -8.86 37.07
CA ARG A 10 1.21 -8.23 37.35
C ARG A 10 0.17 -9.26 37.77
N LYS A 11 -0.88 -8.83 38.46
CA LYS A 11 -2.02 -9.70 38.75
C LYS A 11 -2.63 -10.22 37.44
N PRO A 12 -2.90 -11.53 37.33
CA PRO A 12 -3.52 -12.07 36.15
C PRO A 12 -5.03 -11.78 36.17
N VAL A 13 -5.61 -11.68 34.99
CA VAL A 13 -7.07 -11.69 34.84
C VAL A 13 -7.47 -13.11 34.49
N LEU A 14 -8.29 -13.73 35.34
CA LEU A 14 -8.67 -15.13 35.23
C LEU A 14 -10.03 -15.27 34.55
N ILE A 15 -10.24 -16.37 33.84
CA ILE A 15 -11.53 -16.75 33.29
C ILE A 15 -11.75 -18.25 33.44
N ASP A 16 -13.00 -18.65 33.68
CA ASP A 16 -13.38 -20.05 33.83
C ASP A 16 -13.34 -20.78 32.48
N SER A 17 -13.01 -22.08 32.52
CA SER A 17 -12.93 -22.92 31.32
C SER A 17 -14.25 -23.08 30.56
N ASN A 18 -15.40 -22.87 31.21
CA ASN A 18 -16.72 -22.97 30.60
C ASN A 18 -17.16 -21.66 29.92
N ALA A 19 -16.33 -20.62 29.96
CA ALA A 19 -16.62 -19.33 29.37
C ALA A 19 -16.68 -19.39 27.83
N THR A 20 -17.37 -18.42 27.27
CA THR A 20 -17.52 -18.24 25.81
C THR A 20 -16.64 -17.09 25.29
N PHE A 21 -16.63 -16.92 23.97
CA PHE A 21 -16.06 -15.75 23.29
C PHE A 21 -16.58 -14.43 23.87
N VAL A 22 -17.90 -14.29 24.09
CA VAL A 22 -18.49 -13.06 24.63
C VAL A 22 -18.02 -12.79 26.05
N ASP A 23 -17.92 -13.83 26.89
CA ASP A 23 -17.43 -13.69 28.26
C ASP A 23 -15.97 -13.23 28.28
N ALA A 24 -15.14 -13.83 27.41
CA ALA A 24 -13.74 -13.45 27.24
C ALA A 24 -13.61 -11.99 26.77
N LEU A 25 -14.35 -11.60 25.74
CA LEU A 25 -14.33 -10.25 25.19
C LEU A 25 -14.79 -9.22 26.23
N ARG A 26 -15.92 -9.49 26.91
CA ARG A 26 -16.43 -8.64 27.99
C ARG A 26 -15.39 -8.45 29.08
N LYS A 27 -14.75 -9.54 29.51
CA LYS A 27 -13.73 -9.49 30.57
C LYS A 27 -12.48 -8.71 30.14
N MET A 28 -12.02 -8.90 28.91
CA MET A 28 -10.90 -8.13 28.34
C MET A 28 -11.18 -6.63 28.29
N ILE A 29 -12.39 -6.22 27.87
CA ILE A 29 -12.81 -4.82 27.80
C ILE A 29 -12.88 -4.19 29.20
N LEU A 30 -13.58 -4.86 30.14
CA LEU A 30 -13.77 -4.34 31.50
C LEU A 30 -12.44 -4.23 32.27
N ASP A 31 -11.62 -5.28 32.23
CA ASP A 31 -10.34 -5.33 32.94
C ASP A 31 -9.20 -4.65 32.16
N LYS A 32 -9.51 -4.04 31.00
CA LYS A 32 -8.56 -3.36 30.09
C LYS A 32 -7.31 -4.20 29.82
N THR A 33 -7.51 -5.49 29.54
CA THR A 33 -6.45 -6.47 29.31
C THR A 33 -6.59 -7.11 27.94
N ASN A 34 -5.46 -7.51 27.37
CA ASN A 34 -5.38 -8.21 26.09
C ASN A 34 -5.09 -9.71 26.27
N SER A 35 -5.16 -10.22 27.50
CA SER A 35 -5.03 -11.65 27.78
C SER A 35 -5.75 -12.07 29.04
N LEU A 36 -6.25 -13.30 28.99
CA LEU A 36 -6.88 -14.01 30.10
C LEU A 36 -6.17 -15.33 30.34
N LEU A 37 -6.04 -15.71 31.61
CA LEU A 37 -5.61 -17.04 31.99
C LEU A 37 -6.83 -17.90 32.27
N VAL A 38 -6.93 -19.03 31.57
CA VAL A 38 -8.05 -19.96 31.70
C VAL A 38 -7.76 -20.93 32.82
N VAL A 39 -8.64 -20.96 33.81
CA VAL A 39 -8.54 -21.86 34.96
C VAL A 39 -9.69 -22.86 34.98
N ASN A 40 -9.43 -24.04 35.51
CA ASN A 40 -10.48 -25.01 35.81
C ASN A 40 -11.15 -24.70 37.17
N LYS A 41 -12.14 -25.51 37.56
CA LYS A 41 -12.86 -25.37 38.84
C LYS A 41 -11.97 -25.45 40.09
N SER A 42 -10.78 -26.07 40.01
CA SER A 42 -9.82 -26.11 41.12
C SER A 42 -8.83 -24.95 41.13
N GLY A 43 -8.99 -23.98 40.22
CA GLY A 43 -8.12 -22.80 40.10
C GLY A 43 -6.78 -23.07 39.43
N LYS A 44 -6.58 -24.26 38.85
CA LYS A 44 -5.36 -24.61 38.13
C LYS A 44 -5.38 -24.01 36.73
N LEU A 45 -4.24 -23.49 36.26
CA LEU A 45 -4.09 -23.02 34.90
C LEU A 45 -4.25 -24.18 33.91
N ILE A 46 -5.11 -24.01 32.92
CA ILE A 46 -5.32 -25.00 31.83
C ILE A 46 -5.18 -24.39 30.43
N GLY A 47 -5.05 -23.07 30.33
CA GLY A 47 -4.85 -22.40 29.06
C GLY A 47 -4.68 -20.89 29.19
N ALA A 48 -4.41 -20.25 28.06
CA ALA A 48 -4.37 -18.80 27.96
C ALA A 48 -5.00 -18.33 26.66
N VAL A 49 -5.72 -17.21 26.70
CA VAL A 49 -6.40 -16.61 25.55
C VAL A 49 -5.93 -15.17 25.41
N GLN A 50 -5.62 -14.76 24.20
CA GLN A 50 -5.19 -13.42 23.85
C GLN A 50 -6.24 -12.72 22.98
N SER A 51 -6.21 -11.39 22.94
CA SER A 51 -7.08 -10.62 22.05
C SER A 51 -6.92 -11.03 20.58
N PHE A 52 -5.72 -11.43 20.16
CA PHE A 52 -5.46 -11.98 18.83
C PHE A 52 -6.27 -13.25 18.53
N ASP A 53 -6.43 -14.14 19.52
CA ASP A 53 -7.21 -15.38 19.35
C ASP A 53 -8.69 -15.08 19.11
N LEU A 54 -9.21 -14.00 19.73
CA LEU A 54 -10.57 -13.50 19.52
C LEU A 54 -10.71 -12.82 18.15
N ILE A 55 -9.79 -11.92 17.80
CA ILE A 55 -9.80 -11.20 16.51
C ILE A 55 -9.77 -12.19 15.35
N LYS A 56 -8.97 -13.26 15.46
CA LYS A 56 -8.90 -14.30 14.43
C LYS A 56 -10.26 -14.96 14.14
N GLN A 57 -11.17 -15.05 15.11
CA GLN A 57 -12.49 -15.69 14.91
C GLN A 57 -13.45 -14.83 14.10
N VAL A 58 -13.26 -13.52 14.10
CA VAL A 58 -14.13 -12.58 13.37
C VAL A 58 -13.59 -12.21 11.99
N VAL A 59 -12.52 -12.89 11.56
CA VAL A 59 -11.97 -12.79 10.21
C VAL A 59 -12.39 -14.03 9.41
N PRO A 60 -13.25 -13.89 8.38
CA PRO A 60 -13.62 -14.98 7.49
C PRO A 60 -12.41 -15.73 6.94
N ALA A 61 -12.50 -17.06 6.84
CA ALA A 61 -11.36 -17.91 6.50
C ALA A 61 -10.69 -17.54 5.16
N TYR A 62 -11.47 -17.09 4.17
CA TYR A 62 -10.97 -16.65 2.87
C TYR A 62 -10.21 -15.30 2.91
N LEU A 63 -10.33 -14.54 4.01
CA LEU A 63 -9.62 -13.28 4.23
C LEU A 63 -8.36 -13.44 5.10
N GLN A 64 -8.12 -14.61 5.71
CA GLN A 64 -7.03 -14.79 6.68
C GLN A 64 -5.62 -14.79 6.05
N SER A 65 -5.53 -14.97 4.73
CA SER A 65 -4.26 -15.03 4.00
C SER A 65 -4.21 -14.07 2.79
N ASP A 66 -5.23 -13.24 2.63
CA ASP A 66 -5.39 -12.36 1.47
C ASP A 66 -5.72 -10.94 1.95
N GLU A 67 -4.67 -10.17 2.23
CA GLU A 67 -4.78 -8.75 2.62
C GLU A 67 -5.51 -7.91 1.56
N ILE A 68 -5.48 -8.35 0.29
CA ILE A 68 -6.16 -7.68 -0.82
C ILE A 68 -7.66 -7.91 -0.72
N ALA A 69 -8.10 -9.16 -0.49
CA ALA A 69 -9.51 -9.49 -0.31
C ALA A 69 -10.14 -8.77 0.90
N ALA A 70 -9.37 -8.53 1.98
CA ALA A 70 -9.86 -7.87 3.18
C ALA A 70 -10.33 -6.42 2.93
N HIS A 71 -9.79 -5.75 1.91
CA HIS A 71 -10.21 -4.41 1.49
C HIS A 71 -11.58 -4.37 0.81
N PHE A 72 -12.16 -5.53 0.49
CA PHE A 72 -13.49 -5.67 -0.10
C PHE A 72 -14.53 -6.22 0.89
N ALA A 73 -14.13 -6.48 2.14
CA ALA A 73 -15.06 -6.86 3.19
C ALA A 73 -15.94 -5.67 3.58
N THR A 74 -17.24 -5.90 3.75
CA THR A 74 -18.19 -4.89 4.22
C THR A 74 -18.41 -4.97 5.72
N ASP A 75 -18.98 -3.91 6.31
CA ASP A 75 -19.35 -3.88 7.73
C ASP A 75 -20.38 -4.97 8.08
N GLU A 76 -21.23 -5.37 7.13
CA GLU A 76 -22.20 -6.46 7.29
C GLU A 76 -21.50 -7.81 7.49
N ILE A 77 -20.47 -8.11 6.67
CA ILE A 77 -19.68 -9.35 6.78
C ILE A 77 -19.01 -9.42 8.16
N PHE A 78 -18.48 -8.30 8.64
CA PHE A 78 -17.90 -8.21 9.97
C PHE A 78 -18.94 -8.45 11.08
N LYS A 79 -20.13 -7.82 10.98
CA LYS A 79 -21.22 -8.03 11.95
C LYS A 79 -21.68 -9.48 12.00
N GLU A 80 -21.87 -10.13 10.86
CA GLU A 80 -22.25 -11.55 10.78
C GLU A 80 -21.19 -12.44 11.43
N ALA A 81 -19.90 -12.18 11.16
CA ALA A 81 -18.81 -12.91 11.80
C ALA A 81 -18.78 -12.71 13.33
N CYS A 82 -19.04 -11.50 13.81
CA CYS A 82 -19.17 -11.23 15.25
C CYS A 82 -20.36 -11.98 15.88
N GLU A 83 -21.51 -12.01 15.21
CA GLU A 83 -22.69 -12.75 15.67
C GLU A 83 -22.42 -14.26 15.76
N ALA A 84 -21.80 -14.83 14.73
CA ALA A 84 -21.45 -16.25 14.70
C ALA A 84 -20.44 -16.64 15.80
N ALA A 85 -19.52 -15.72 16.16
CA ALA A 85 -18.48 -16.00 17.14
C ALA A 85 -18.98 -16.06 18.59
N LYS A 86 -20.16 -15.50 18.90
CA LYS A 86 -20.59 -15.22 20.28
C LYS A 86 -20.49 -16.40 21.25
N ASN A 87 -20.94 -17.56 20.81
CA ASN A 87 -21.08 -18.76 21.64
C ASN A 87 -19.91 -19.74 21.50
N ILE A 88 -18.84 -19.37 20.81
CA ILE A 88 -17.67 -20.25 20.69
C ILE A 88 -17.06 -20.46 22.08
N PRO A 89 -16.92 -21.72 22.56
CA PRO A 89 -16.30 -21.99 23.84
C PRO A 89 -14.84 -21.57 23.86
N ILE A 90 -14.39 -20.98 24.98
CA ILE A 90 -13.03 -20.47 25.11
C ILE A 90 -11.98 -21.59 25.00
N GLU A 91 -12.36 -22.83 25.33
CA GLU A 91 -11.50 -24.00 25.19
C GLU A 91 -11.06 -24.28 23.74
N LYS A 92 -11.88 -23.86 22.75
CA LYS A 92 -11.55 -23.96 21.32
C LYS A 92 -10.61 -22.84 20.85
N LEU A 93 -10.54 -21.76 21.62
CA LEU A 93 -9.78 -20.55 21.29
C LEU A 93 -8.43 -20.51 22.00
N MET A 94 -8.35 -21.12 23.18
CA MET A 94 -7.19 -21.01 24.06
C MET A 94 -5.99 -21.81 23.56
N ASN A 95 -4.80 -21.28 23.84
CA ASN A 95 -3.60 -22.11 23.88
C ASN A 95 -3.66 -23.00 25.12
N LYS A 96 -3.77 -24.32 24.93
CA LYS A 96 -3.91 -25.31 26.02
C LYS A 96 -2.61 -25.57 26.78
N ASN A 97 -1.45 -25.21 26.22
CA ASN A 97 -0.14 -25.47 26.82
C ASN A 97 0.69 -24.18 26.91
N PRO A 98 0.23 -23.16 27.65
CA PRO A 98 1.02 -21.95 27.83
C PRO A 98 2.29 -22.28 28.61
N LYS A 99 3.46 -21.86 28.09
CA LYS A 99 4.70 -21.96 28.86
C LYS A 99 4.63 -21.02 30.05
N THR A 100 4.98 -21.53 31.23
CA THR A 100 4.89 -20.81 32.49
C THR A 100 6.28 -20.59 33.09
N ILE A 101 6.34 -19.71 34.08
CA ILE A 101 7.52 -19.51 34.92
C ILE A 101 7.11 -19.46 36.39
N THR A 102 8.03 -19.72 37.31
CA THR A 102 7.79 -19.57 38.75
C THR A 102 8.23 -18.17 39.23
N PRO A 103 7.76 -17.70 40.40
CA PRO A 103 8.18 -16.42 40.97
C PRO A 103 9.70 -16.29 41.20
N GLN A 104 10.38 -17.42 41.38
CA GLN A 104 11.83 -17.54 41.59
C GLN A 104 12.61 -17.80 40.28
N GLY A 105 11.92 -17.87 39.13
CA GLY A 105 12.57 -18.06 37.83
C GLY A 105 13.50 -16.90 37.44
N SER A 106 14.39 -17.15 36.48
CA SER A 106 15.34 -16.13 36.00
C SER A 106 14.73 -15.23 34.93
N LEU A 107 15.14 -13.95 34.91
CA LEU A 107 14.75 -12.99 33.87
C LEU A 107 15.15 -13.44 32.48
N LEU A 108 16.35 -14.02 32.34
CA LEU A 108 16.82 -14.56 31.06
C LEU A 108 15.94 -15.73 30.61
N GLY A 109 15.54 -16.62 31.53
CA GLY A 109 14.58 -17.69 31.25
C GLY A 109 13.23 -17.14 30.75
N ALA A 110 12.72 -16.08 31.38
CA ALA A 110 11.51 -15.40 30.90
C ALA A 110 11.69 -14.80 29.49
N ILE A 111 12.84 -14.20 29.18
CA ILE A 111 13.14 -13.66 27.83
C ILE A 111 13.18 -14.79 26.80
N VAL A 112 13.84 -15.90 27.11
CA VAL A 112 13.90 -17.08 26.22
C VAL A 112 12.49 -17.62 25.94
N ILE A 113 11.64 -17.74 26.96
CA ILE A 113 10.24 -18.15 26.78
C ILE A 113 9.49 -17.16 25.87
N ALA A 114 9.67 -15.86 26.07
CA ALA A 114 9.03 -14.81 25.26
C ALA A 114 9.46 -14.86 23.78
N LEU A 115 10.72 -15.20 23.50
CA LEU A 115 11.29 -15.29 22.15
C LEU A 115 10.92 -16.60 21.44
N ALA A 116 11.18 -17.74 22.07
CA ALA A 116 11.07 -19.06 21.46
C ALA A 116 9.62 -19.45 21.11
N HIS A 117 8.64 -18.89 21.82
CA HIS A 117 7.24 -19.25 21.67
C HIS A 117 6.36 -18.11 21.17
N GLY A 118 6.96 -16.98 20.77
CA GLY A 118 6.22 -15.79 20.33
C GLY A 118 5.26 -15.23 21.39
N GLN A 119 5.36 -15.67 22.64
CA GLN A 119 4.43 -15.33 23.70
C GLN A 119 4.70 -13.91 24.19
N ALA A 120 3.75 -13.01 23.93
CA ALA A 120 3.81 -11.64 24.46
C ALA A 120 3.64 -11.57 25.99
N ARG A 121 3.09 -12.64 26.60
CA ARG A 121 2.70 -12.71 28.01
C ARG A 121 2.89 -14.12 28.56
N ILE A 122 3.57 -14.22 29.70
CA ILE A 122 4.00 -15.48 30.33
C ILE A 122 3.27 -15.61 31.67
N PRO A 123 2.46 -16.67 31.90
CA PRO A 123 1.86 -16.94 33.20
C PRO A 123 2.93 -17.26 34.24
N VAL A 124 2.81 -16.63 35.41
CA VAL A 124 3.60 -16.95 36.60
C VAL A 124 2.74 -17.84 37.49
N VAL A 125 3.21 -19.03 37.83
CA VAL A 125 2.44 -20.04 38.57
C VAL A 125 3.17 -20.52 39.82
N ASP A 126 2.42 -20.99 40.82
CA ASP A 126 2.96 -21.70 41.97
C ASP A 126 3.33 -23.15 41.65
N GLU A 127 3.82 -23.89 42.64
CA GLU A 127 4.17 -25.31 42.53
C GLU A 127 2.96 -26.20 42.20
N GLN A 128 1.75 -25.77 42.57
CA GLN A 128 0.49 -26.45 42.25
C GLN A 128 -0.08 -26.04 40.89
N HIS A 129 0.66 -25.22 40.12
CA HIS A 129 0.29 -24.70 38.81
C HIS A 129 -0.94 -23.76 38.83
N ARG A 130 -1.15 -23.07 39.95
CA ARG A 130 -2.15 -22.01 40.08
C ARG A 130 -1.55 -20.67 39.65
N PRO A 131 -2.28 -19.83 38.89
CA PRO A 131 -1.77 -18.53 38.47
C PRO A 131 -1.57 -17.58 39.64
N LEU A 132 -0.34 -17.08 39.79
CA LEU A 132 0.04 -16.01 40.72
C LEU A 132 0.14 -14.65 40.02
N GLY A 133 0.56 -14.67 38.75
CA GLY A 133 0.91 -13.47 38.03
C GLY A 133 0.95 -13.65 36.53
N ILE A 134 1.20 -12.55 35.83
CA ILE A 134 1.52 -12.53 34.42
C ILE A 134 2.68 -11.57 34.16
N LEU A 135 3.64 -12.02 33.38
CA LEU A 135 4.77 -11.22 32.93
C LEU A 135 4.59 -10.85 31.46
N THR A 136 4.75 -9.58 31.10
CA THR A 136 4.55 -9.09 29.73
C THR A 136 5.83 -8.47 29.17
N ARG A 137 5.90 -8.32 27.83
CA ARG A 137 6.99 -7.58 27.15
C ARG A 137 7.22 -6.18 27.73
N THR A 138 6.18 -5.52 28.24
CA THR A 138 6.32 -4.20 28.88
C THR A 138 7.21 -4.27 30.12
N GLN A 139 7.02 -5.25 31.00
CA GLN A 139 7.85 -5.37 32.20
C GLN A 139 9.26 -5.83 31.85
N LEU A 140 9.41 -6.74 30.88
CA LEU A 140 10.73 -7.12 30.37
C LEU A 140 11.48 -5.91 29.79
N LYS A 141 10.81 -5.08 28.98
CA LYS A 141 11.37 -3.84 28.43
C LYS A 141 11.81 -2.86 29.52
N GLN A 142 10.99 -2.69 30.56
CA GLN A 142 11.34 -1.84 31.71
C GLN A 142 12.58 -2.35 32.44
N VAL A 143 12.69 -3.66 32.66
CA VAL A 143 13.88 -4.26 33.28
C VAL A 143 15.12 -4.10 32.40
N ILE A 144 14.99 -4.33 31.09
CA ILE A 144 16.09 -4.08 30.14
C ILE A 144 16.52 -2.62 30.23
N GLY A 145 15.58 -1.67 30.18
CA GLY A 145 15.86 -0.25 30.28
C GLY A 145 16.60 0.13 31.57
N LYS A 146 16.20 -0.45 32.71
CA LYS A 146 16.93 -0.29 33.99
C LYS A 146 18.35 -0.87 33.93
N CYS A 147 18.54 -2.01 33.28
CA CYS A 147 19.86 -2.62 33.14
C CYS A 147 20.83 -1.77 32.31
N ILE A 148 20.32 -1.00 31.34
CA ILE A 148 21.12 -0.10 30.49
C ILE A 148 20.99 1.38 30.87
N ASP A 149 20.46 1.67 32.07
CA ASP A 149 20.36 3.01 32.66
C ASP A 149 19.68 4.08 31.77
N ILE A 150 18.74 3.66 30.89
CA ILE A 150 18.04 4.61 30.00
C ILE A 150 17.03 5.47 30.75
N GLU A 151 16.70 5.14 32.00
CA GLU A 151 15.73 5.90 32.80
C GLU A 151 16.16 7.37 32.99
N LYS A 152 17.47 7.66 32.94
CA LYS A 152 18.02 9.02 32.93
C LYS A 152 17.86 9.75 31.60
N SER A 153 17.71 9.00 30.49
CA SER A 153 17.58 9.50 29.12
C SER A 153 16.13 9.61 28.65
N LEU A 154 15.15 9.08 29.40
CA LEU A 154 13.72 9.13 29.03
C LEU A 154 13.08 10.50 29.26
N ALA A 155 13.81 11.46 29.85
CA ALA A 155 13.36 12.83 29.97
C ALA A 155 13.56 13.57 28.64
N LYS A 156 12.47 13.73 27.88
CA LYS A 156 12.35 14.53 26.65
C LYS A 156 12.88 13.91 25.34
N GLU A 157 12.47 12.70 25.00
CA GLU A 157 12.29 12.44 23.56
C GLU A 157 10.94 13.03 23.16
N GLU A 158 10.96 14.16 22.44
CA GLU A 158 9.79 14.57 21.68
C GLU A 158 9.41 13.40 20.77
N LEU A 159 8.14 13.00 20.79
CA LEU A 159 7.61 12.12 19.76
C LEU A 159 8.00 12.74 18.42
N VAL A 160 8.79 12.03 17.62
CA VAL A 160 9.10 12.46 16.26
C VAL A 160 7.75 12.51 15.54
N GLU A 161 7.18 13.71 15.46
CA GLU A 161 6.01 13.95 14.64
C GLU A 161 6.38 13.51 13.23
N PRO A 162 5.53 12.71 12.55
CA PRO A 162 5.77 12.39 11.15
C PRO A 162 6.00 13.73 10.45
N ARG A 163 7.17 13.88 9.82
CA ARG A 163 7.56 15.16 9.21
C ARG A 163 6.36 15.67 8.40
N PRO A 164 5.86 16.89 8.65
CA PRO A 164 4.81 17.44 7.82
C PRO A 164 5.31 17.34 6.39
N PHE A 165 4.49 16.73 5.55
CA PHE A 165 4.85 16.53 4.16
C PHE A 165 5.34 17.85 3.57
N LYS A 166 6.50 17.83 2.92
CA LYS A 166 7.01 18.99 2.18
C LYS A 166 5.86 19.48 1.28
N ALA A 167 5.55 20.77 1.33
CA ALA A 167 4.62 21.37 0.39
C ALA A 167 5.22 21.19 -1.01
N VAL A 168 4.73 20.19 -1.73
CA VAL A 168 5.10 19.94 -3.12
C VAL A 168 4.41 21.02 -3.93
N SER A 169 5.09 22.13 -4.17
CA SER A 169 4.69 23.08 -5.21
C SER A 169 5.08 22.51 -6.57
N ALA A 170 4.56 21.35 -6.96
CA ALA A 170 4.93 20.78 -8.25
C ALA A 170 3.79 21.02 -9.22
N GLU A 171 4.02 21.91 -10.18
CA GLU A 171 3.22 21.88 -11.39
C GLU A 171 3.16 20.45 -11.96
N PRO A 172 2.02 20.02 -12.53
CA PRO A 172 1.88 18.69 -13.10
C PRO A 172 2.93 18.44 -14.18
N LEU A 173 3.36 17.17 -14.26
CA LEU A 173 4.20 16.61 -15.32
C LEU A 173 5.59 17.25 -15.45
N THR A 174 6.28 17.46 -14.33
CA THR A 174 7.60 18.13 -14.24
C THR A 174 8.74 17.18 -13.84
N GLY A 175 8.48 16.26 -12.91
CA GLY A 175 9.46 15.26 -12.45
C GLY A 175 8.88 13.86 -12.41
N PHE A 176 9.56 12.90 -13.05
CA PHE A 176 9.07 11.53 -13.20
C PHE A 176 9.86 10.53 -12.35
N LEU A 177 9.16 9.74 -11.55
CA LEU A 177 9.72 8.57 -10.86
C LEU A 177 9.22 7.28 -11.53
N LEU A 178 10.15 6.46 -12.00
CA LEU A 178 9.87 5.21 -12.73
C LEU A 178 10.41 4.00 -11.95
N PRO A 179 9.57 3.30 -11.18
CA PRO A 179 9.92 2.01 -10.64
C PRO A 179 10.05 0.98 -11.77
N VAL A 180 11.23 0.38 -11.93
CA VAL A 180 11.52 -0.59 -13.00
C VAL A 180 12.03 -1.92 -12.45
N ASP A 181 11.60 -3.01 -13.07
CA ASP A 181 11.98 -4.36 -12.69
C ASP A 181 12.45 -5.25 -13.84
N GLY A 182 12.60 -4.70 -15.04
CA GLY A 182 12.99 -5.44 -16.24
C GLY A 182 11.89 -6.34 -16.82
N SER A 183 10.70 -6.38 -16.19
CA SER A 183 9.54 -7.06 -16.75
C SER A 183 9.02 -6.33 -18.00
N GLU A 184 8.30 -7.03 -18.88
CA GLU A 184 7.71 -6.41 -20.07
C GLU A 184 6.77 -5.24 -19.75
N PRO A 185 5.89 -5.29 -18.72
CA PRO A 185 5.15 -4.10 -18.30
C PRO A 185 6.05 -2.95 -17.80
N GLY A 186 7.19 -3.25 -17.17
CA GLY A 186 8.18 -2.27 -16.79
C GLY A 186 8.84 -1.59 -18.00
N LYS A 187 9.31 -2.38 -18.98
CA LYS A 187 9.87 -1.85 -20.25
C LYS A 187 8.86 -1.01 -21.01
N ARG A 188 7.60 -1.45 -21.06
CA ARG A 188 6.51 -0.67 -21.64
C ARG A 188 6.32 0.68 -20.95
N ALA A 189 6.45 0.72 -19.63
CA ALA A 189 6.39 1.99 -18.89
C ALA A 189 7.56 2.92 -19.23
N VAL A 190 8.75 2.37 -19.44
CA VAL A 190 9.93 3.09 -19.94
C VAL A 190 9.64 3.70 -21.32
N ARG A 191 9.17 2.91 -22.29
CA ARG A 191 8.84 3.40 -23.64
C ARG A 191 7.77 4.47 -23.65
N PHE A 192 6.68 4.24 -22.89
CA PHE A 192 5.61 5.23 -22.73
C PHE A 192 6.14 6.55 -22.14
N THR A 193 7.01 6.46 -21.13
CA THR A 193 7.64 7.64 -20.51
C THR A 193 8.54 8.37 -21.50
N GLY A 194 9.30 7.66 -22.32
CA GLY A 194 10.12 8.26 -23.37
C GLY A 194 9.28 9.12 -24.32
N CYS A 195 8.18 8.57 -24.85
CA CYS A 195 7.23 9.32 -25.67
C CYS A 195 6.66 10.54 -24.93
N LEU A 196 6.25 10.35 -23.67
CA LEU A 196 5.65 11.39 -22.84
C LEU A 196 6.61 12.56 -22.61
N ALA A 197 7.83 12.27 -22.18
CA ALA A 197 8.87 13.26 -21.94
C ALA A 197 9.31 13.96 -23.22
N SER A 198 9.32 13.25 -24.37
CA SER A 198 9.62 13.83 -25.67
C SER A 198 8.65 14.96 -26.03
N ALA A 199 7.35 14.72 -25.88
CA ALA A 199 6.32 15.72 -26.18
C ALA A 199 6.25 16.86 -25.16
N LEU A 200 6.52 16.57 -23.89
CA LEU A 200 6.54 17.58 -22.82
C LEU A 200 7.79 18.48 -22.86
N GLY A 201 8.87 18.03 -23.52
CA GLY A 201 10.09 18.79 -23.70
C GLY A 201 10.70 19.26 -22.37
N ASP A 202 11.06 20.54 -22.30
CA ASP A 202 11.76 21.14 -21.16
C ASP A 202 10.90 21.23 -19.88
N ARG A 203 9.59 20.92 -19.98
CA ARG A 203 8.74 20.80 -18.79
C ARG A 203 9.22 19.68 -17.88
N VAL A 204 9.72 18.58 -18.45
CA VAL A 204 10.23 17.45 -17.67
C VAL A 204 11.70 17.69 -17.36
N HIS A 205 12.02 18.11 -16.13
CA HIS A 205 13.39 18.41 -15.73
C HIS A 205 14.17 17.15 -15.33
N THR A 206 13.50 16.12 -14.80
CA THR A 206 14.17 14.86 -14.40
C THR A 206 13.29 13.62 -14.61
N ILE A 207 13.94 12.52 -14.94
CA ILE A 207 13.38 11.17 -14.94
C ILE A 207 14.27 10.30 -14.06
N THR A 208 13.76 9.76 -12.96
CA THR A 208 14.50 8.81 -12.12
C THR A 208 14.04 7.39 -12.36
N LEU A 209 14.95 6.53 -12.83
CA LEU A 209 14.78 5.08 -12.87
C LEU A 209 15.11 4.49 -11.50
N LEU A 210 14.12 3.91 -10.84
CA LEU A 210 14.23 3.32 -9.50
C LEU A 210 14.16 1.79 -9.56
N ARG A 211 15.21 1.13 -9.06
CA ARG A 211 15.18 -0.30 -8.75
C ARG A 211 15.14 -0.52 -7.25
N VAL A 212 14.09 -1.17 -6.75
CA VAL A 212 14.04 -1.64 -5.36
C VAL A 212 14.42 -3.12 -5.29
N LEU A 213 15.40 -3.44 -4.45
CA LEU A 213 15.84 -4.80 -4.15
C LEU A 213 15.08 -5.31 -2.94
N ALA A 214 14.11 -6.20 -3.18
CA ALA A 214 13.37 -6.85 -2.11
C ALA A 214 14.24 -7.91 -1.42
N GLY A 215 14.26 -7.92 -0.08
CA GLY A 215 15.06 -8.84 0.74
C GLY A 215 14.82 -10.34 0.47
N GLY A 216 13.73 -10.71 -0.23
CA GLY A 216 13.45 -12.07 -0.67
C GLY A 216 14.44 -12.64 -1.71
N TYR A 217 15.20 -11.80 -2.42
CA TYR A 217 16.30 -12.27 -3.28
C TYR A 217 17.47 -12.78 -2.43
N LEU A 218 17.83 -12.04 -1.38
CA LEU A 218 18.88 -12.41 -0.42
C LEU A 218 18.49 -13.65 0.39
N LYS A 219 17.23 -13.76 0.82
CA LYS A 219 16.72 -14.91 1.58
C LYS A 219 16.77 -16.23 0.78
N ARG A 220 16.38 -16.22 -0.50
CA ARG A 220 16.46 -17.42 -1.36
C ARG A 220 17.88 -17.87 -1.65
N ARG A 221 18.81 -16.92 -1.83
CA ARG A 221 20.23 -17.24 -2.02
C ARG A 221 20.90 -17.77 -0.75
N LEU A 222 20.47 -17.30 0.42
CA LEU A 222 20.89 -17.86 1.71
C LEU A 222 20.43 -19.32 1.87
N ASP A 223 19.19 -19.64 1.50
CA ASP A 223 18.68 -21.02 1.56
C ASP A 223 19.44 -21.97 0.62
N ASP A 224 19.90 -21.48 -0.53
CA ASP A 224 20.73 -22.23 -1.47
C ASP A 224 22.20 -22.35 -1.01
N MET A 225 22.74 -21.34 -0.34
CA MET A 225 24.12 -21.34 0.19
C MET A 225 24.27 -22.08 1.52
N ALA A 226 23.22 -22.14 2.34
CA ALA A 226 23.18 -22.94 3.57
C ALA A 226 23.36 -24.45 3.31
N LYS A 227 23.18 -24.89 2.05
CA LYS A 227 23.47 -26.27 1.61
C LYS A 227 24.96 -26.53 1.34
N VAL A 228 25.80 -25.50 1.24
CA VAL A 228 27.24 -25.62 0.99
C VAL A 228 28.01 -25.36 2.29
N ARG A 229 28.22 -26.43 3.08
CA ARG A 229 29.13 -26.40 4.23
C ARG A 229 30.57 -26.19 3.74
N VAL A 230 31.18 -25.06 4.08
CA VAL A 230 32.64 -24.92 4.12
C VAL A 230 33.03 -24.31 5.46
N LYS A 231 33.99 -24.96 6.12
CA LYS A 231 34.65 -24.51 7.35
C LYS A 231 35.29 -23.13 7.13
N GLY A 232 35.01 -22.20 8.04
CA GLY A 232 35.72 -20.94 8.15
C GLY A 232 34.76 -19.79 8.38
N GLU A 233 34.98 -19.05 9.47
CA GLU A 233 34.26 -17.83 9.81
C GLU A 233 34.38 -16.82 8.66
N ILE A 234 33.34 -16.72 7.84
CA ILE A 234 33.15 -15.57 6.96
C ILE A 234 31.98 -14.80 7.55
N ILE A 235 32.24 -13.56 7.94
CA ILE A 235 31.24 -12.66 8.49
C ILE A 235 30.17 -12.50 7.40
N GLU A 236 28.94 -12.93 7.71
CA GLU A 236 27.77 -12.87 6.83
C GLU A 236 27.72 -11.54 6.04
N SER A 237 28.06 -10.41 6.68
CA SER A 237 28.07 -9.07 6.09
C SER A 237 28.95 -8.90 4.84
N ASP A 238 30.10 -9.56 4.76
CA ASP A 238 31.07 -9.32 3.67
C ASP A 238 30.72 -10.14 2.42
N ILE A 239 30.19 -11.35 2.61
CA ILE A 239 29.58 -12.13 1.53
C ILE A 239 28.31 -11.43 1.02
N PHE A 240 27.47 -10.90 1.93
CA PHE A 240 26.27 -10.14 1.55
C PHE A 240 26.60 -8.90 0.73
N LYS A 241 27.60 -8.11 1.13
CA LYS A 241 28.05 -6.93 0.38
C LYS A 241 28.57 -7.32 -1.00
N THR A 242 29.46 -8.32 -1.07
CA THR A 242 30.06 -8.77 -2.33
C THR A 242 29.00 -9.34 -3.29
N SER A 243 28.07 -10.17 -2.80
CA SER A 243 27.01 -10.76 -3.63
C SER A 243 25.98 -9.72 -4.11
N ARG A 244 25.65 -8.73 -3.25
CA ARG A 244 24.80 -7.59 -3.62
C ARG A 244 25.47 -6.74 -4.69
N GLU A 245 26.73 -6.36 -4.49
CA GLU A 245 27.50 -5.56 -5.44
C GLU A 245 27.64 -6.27 -6.79
N GLU A 246 27.90 -7.58 -6.76
CA GLU A 246 27.95 -8.40 -7.97
C GLU A 246 26.59 -8.46 -8.67
N HIS A 247 25.48 -8.69 -7.94
CA HIS A 247 24.14 -8.69 -8.52
C HIS A 247 23.78 -7.33 -9.13
N VAL A 248 24.09 -6.25 -8.40
CA VAL A 248 23.90 -4.88 -8.86
C VAL A 248 24.70 -4.62 -10.13
N SER A 249 25.98 -4.96 -10.14
CA SER A 249 26.86 -4.69 -11.27
C SER A 249 26.53 -5.54 -12.51
N LYS A 250 26.19 -6.82 -12.33
CA LYS A 250 25.96 -7.75 -13.44
C LYS A 250 24.53 -7.75 -13.97
N ASN A 251 23.53 -7.40 -13.16
CA ASN A 251 22.12 -7.52 -13.55
C ASN A 251 21.38 -6.19 -13.51
N ILE A 252 21.54 -5.42 -12.42
CA ILE A 252 20.75 -4.20 -12.21
C ILE A 252 21.25 -3.03 -13.04
N LYS A 253 22.56 -2.74 -13.00
CA LYS A 253 23.16 -1.64 -13.78
C LYS A 253 22.93 -1.81 -15.29
N PRO A 254 23.12 -3.01 -15.89
CA PRO A 254 22.81 -3.20 -17.31
C PRO A 254 21.34 -2.99 -17.62
N MET A 255 20.42 -3.49 -16.78
CA MET A 255 18.98 -3.28 -16.95
C MET A 255 18.59 -1.80 -16.87
N LEU A 256 19.17 -1.04 -15.93
CA LEU A 256 18.93 0.40 -15.81
C LEU A 256 19.52 1.17 -16.99
N ALA A 257 20.70 0.79 -17.47
CA ALA A 257 21.32 1.37 -18.66
C ALA A 257 20.50 1.10 -19.93
N GLU A 258 19.95 -0.11 -20.07
CA GLU A 258 19.02 -0.45 -21.17
C GLU A 258 17.75 0.42 -21.10
N ALA A 259 17.16 0.56 -19.91
CA ALA A 259 15.99 1.43 -19.72
C ALA A 259 16.28 2.90 -20.02
N GLU A 260 17.45 3.42 -19.61
CA GLU A 260 17.88 4.78 -19.94
C GLU A 260 18.09 4.96 -21.46
N ALA A 261 18.70 3.97 -22.12
CA ALA A 261 18.86 3.98 -23.56
C ALA A 261 17.51 3.93 -24.28
N GLU A 262 16.53 3.16 -23.78
CA GLU A 262 15.16 3.18 -24.29
C GLU A 262 14.49 4.55 -24.10
N LEU A 263 14.61 5.21 -22.93
CA LEU A 263 14.07 6.57 -22.73
C LEU A 263 14.58 7.55 -23.79
N LYS A 264 15.91 7.56 -24.02
CA LYS A 264 16.57 8.41 -25.01
C LYS A 264 16.13 8.06 -26.44
N LYS A 265 16.04 6.77 -26.76
CA LYS A 265 15.57 6.28 -28.07
C LYS A 265 14.14 6.74 -28.39
N PHE A 266 13.29 6.86 -27.37
CA PHE A 266 11.91 7.33 -27.51
C PHE A 266 11.77 8.86 -27.35
N GLY A 267 12.88 9.60 -27.32
CA GLY A 267 12.91 11.05 -27.45
C GLY A 267 12.99 11.84 -26.14
N ALA A 268 13.15 11.19 -24.98
CA ALA A 268 13.33 11.91 -23.73
C ALA A 268 14.62 12.74 -23.73
N ARG A 269 14.50 14.04 -23.43
CA ARG A 269 15.63 14.99 -23.31
C ARG A 269 16.02 15.31 -21.87
N ALA A 270 15.12 15.04 -20.92
CA ALA A 270 15.33 15.25 -19.49
C ALA A 270 16.55 14.48 -18.96
N SER A 271 17.16 14.95 -17.87
CA SER A 271 18.22 14.20 -17.19
C SER A 271 17.65 12.88 -16.65
N VAL A 272 18.35 11.77 -16.91
CA VAL A 272 17.97 10.46 -16.39
C VAL A 272 18.87 10.08 -15.22
N ASP A 273 18.28 10.01 -14.03
CA ASP A 273 18.95 9.53 -12.82
C ASP A 273 18.66 8.06 -12.59
N GLN A 274 19.64 7.32 -12.06
CA GLN A 274 19.47 5.92 -11.68
C GLN A 274 19.58 5.80 -10.15
N LYS A 275 18.54 5.25 -9.51
CA LYS A 275 18.52 4.99 -8.06
C LYS A 275 18.28 3.51 -7.78
N ILE A 276 19.05 2.97 -6.84
CA ILE A 276 18.88 1.61 -6.32
C ILE A 276 18.61 1.71 -4.83
N ALA A 277 17.50 1.15 -4.38
CA ALA A 277 17.10 1.13 -2.98
C ALA A 277 16.93 -0.32 -2.49
N ASP A 278 17.14 -0.54 -1.21
CA ASP A 278 16.94 -1.83 -0.55
C ASP A 278 15.70 -1.74 0.34
N GLY A 279 14.80 -2.73 0.28
CA GLY A 279 13.62 -2.76 1.16
C GLY A 279 12.34 -3.27 0.48
N VAL A 280 11.19 -2.93 1.06
CA VAL A 280 9.87 -3.26 0.51
C VAL A 280 9.57 -2.31 -0.66
N PRO A 281 9.30 -2.80 -1.88
CA PRO A 281 9.16 -1.96 -3.07
C PRO A 281 8.20 -0.78 -2.92
N ALA A 282 6.96 -1.04 -2.48
CA ALA A 282 5.96 0.02 -2.36
C ALA A 282 6.35 1.10 -1.33
N GLU A 283 6.98 0.71 -0.21
CA GLU A 283 7.42 1.64 0.83
C GLU A 283 8.58 2.51 0.34
N GLN A 284 9.56 1.91 -0.32
CA GLN A 284 10.70 2.63 -0.88
C GLN A 284 10.29 3.57 -2.01
N ILE A 285 9.35 3.17 -2.86
CA ILE A 285 8.82 4.04 -3.93
C ILE A 285 8.13 5.25 -3.32
N LEU A 286 7.28 5.08 -2.30
CA LEU A 286 6.60 6.20 -1.63
C LEU A 286 7.59 7.13 -0.94
N GLN A 287 8.52 6.56 -0.18
CA GLN A 287 9.54 7.34 0.52
C GLN A 287 10.34 8.20 -0.46
N ILE A 288 10.82 7.62 -1.56
CA ILE A 288 11.58 8.34 -2.58
C ILE A 288 10.70 9.38 -3.30
N ALA A 289 9.43 9.05 -3.58
CA ALA A 289 8.49 9.98 -4.18
C ALA A 289 8.19 11.20 -3.28
N GLU A 290 8.16 11.01 -1.96
CA GLU A 290 7.94 12.07 -0.97
C GLU A 290 9.19 12.92 -0.71
N GLU A 291 10.38 12.30 -0.70
CA GLU A 291 11.64 12.99 -0.45
C GLU A 291 12.15 13.76 -1.68
N GLY A 292 11.83 13.27 -2.88
CA GLY A 292 12.23 13.87 -4.15
C GLY A 292 11.22 14.86 -4.72
N ASP A 293 11.66 15.57 -5.75
CA ASP A 293 10.82 16.50 -6.51
C ASP A 293 10.23 15.79 -7.72
N TYR A 294 9.20 14.98 -7.47
CA TYR A 294 8.46 14.27 -8.52
C TYR A 294 7.00 14.68 -8.47
N SER A 295 6.45 15.04 -9.62
CA SER A 295 5.01 15.26 -9.82
C SER A 295 4.29 13.97 -10.18
N THR A 296 5.01 13.00 -10.78
CA THR A 296 4.38 11.85 -11.44
C THR A 296 5.16 10.56 -11.19
N ILE A 297 4.44 9.49 -10.85
CA ILE A 297 4.97 8.13 -10.79
C ILE A 297 4.42 7.35 -11.97
N ILE A 298 5.30 6.78 -12.79
CA ILE A 298 4.92 6.02 -13.97
C ILE A 298 5.36 4.57 -13.78
N MET A 299 4.42 3.64 -13.87
CA MET A 299 4.70 2.24 -13.59
C MET A 299 3.93 1.26 -14.48
N GLY A 300 4.53 0.09 -14.67
CA GLY A 300 3.84 -1.06 -15.26
C GLY A 300 2.70 -1.56 -14.38
N ARG A 301 1.72 -2.23 -14.99
CA ARG A 301 0.62 -2.86 -14.25
C ARG A 301 1.05 -4.04 -13.40
N ARG A 302 2.10 -4.74 -13.82
CA ARG A 302 2.55 -6.03 -13.27
C ARG A 302 4.08 -6.12 -13.30
N GLY A 303 4.64 -6.97 -12.44
CA GLY A 303 6.09 -7.25 -12.37
C GLY A 303 6.44 -8.72 -12.64
N ILE A 304 7.57 -9.18 -12.10
CA ILE A 304 8.16 -10.51 -12.37
C ILE A 304 7.34 -11.72 -11.84
N SER A 305 6.58 -11.56 -10.75
CA SER A 305 5.84 -12.67 -10.12
C SER A 305 4.42 -12.80 -10.70
N ALA A 306 4.08 -13.89 -11.40
CA ALA A 306 2.73 -14.08 -11.92
C ALA A 306 2.15 -15.50 -11.66
N VAL A 307 0.98 -15.52 -11.00
CA VAL A 307 -0.08 -16.53 -11.21
C VAL A 307 -1.21 -15.82 -11.99
N ARG A 308 -1.98 -16.57 -12.80
CA ARG A 308 -2.90 -16.09 -13.85
C ARG A 308 -4.08 -15.21 -13.37
N GLU A 309 -4.62 -14.52 -14.39
CA GLU A 309 -5.75 -13.57 -14.45
C GLU A 309 -5.44 -12.10 -14.11
N VAL A 310 -6.29 -11.22 -14.64
CA VAL A 310 -6.17 -9.80 -14.96
C VAL A 310 -6.04 -8.92 -13.71
N LEU A 311 -5.05 -9.21 -12.86
CA LEU A 311 -4.87 -8.57 -11.55
C LEU A 311 -3.76 -7.51 -11.59
N LEU A 312 -4.01 -6.43 -10.85
CA LEU A 312 -3.04 -5.37 -10.58
C LEU A 312 -1.89 -5.93 -9.73
N GLY A 313 -0.65 -5.61 -10.08
CA GLY A 313 0.53 -6.06 -9.32
C GLY A 313 0.51 -5.57 -7.87
N SER A 314 1.06 -6.35 -6.94
CA SER A 314 1.04 -6.06 -5.49
C SER A 314 1.66 -4.70 -5.15
N VAL A 315 2.73 -4.30 -5.85
CA VAL A 315 3.37 -2.99 -5.68
C VAL A 315 2.44 -1.86 -6.14
N THR A 316 1.87 -1.99 -7.34
CA THR A 316 0.93 -1.01 -7.91
C THR A 316 -0.30 -0.85 -7.02
N ALA A 317 -0.88 -1.96 -6.56
CA ALA A 317 -2.02 -1.94 -5.65
C ALA A 317 -1.65 -1.22 -4.34
N SER A 318 -0.53 -1.60 -3.70
CA SER A 318 -0.09 -1.00 -2.45
C SER A 318 0.12 0.52 -2.55
N LEU A 319 0.70 1.00 -3.66
CA LEU A 319 0.88 2.44 -3.91
C LEU A 319 -0.45 3.20 -4.03
N LEU A 320 -1.40 2.67 -4.80
CA LEU A 320 -2.68 3.33 -5.01
C LEU A 320 -3.56 3.37 -3.76
N HIS A 321 -3.32 2.46 -2.82
CA HIS A 321 -4.02 2.41 -1.52
C HIS A 321 -3.37 3.26 -0.43
N LYS A 322 -2.14 3.75 -0.62
CA LYS A 322 -1.44 4.60 0.35
C LYS A 322 -1.60 6.09 0.01
N PRO A 323 -1.58 6.98 1.02
CA PRO A 323 -1.44 8.43 0.81
C PRO A 323 -0.30 8.75 -0.16
N ILE A 324 -0.60 9.46 -1.25
CA ILE A 324 0.40 9.88 -2.23
C ILE A 324 -0.03 11.19 -2.87
N ARG A 325 0.94 12.07 -3.16
CA ARG A 325 0.69 13.37 -3.80
C ARG A 325 0.93 13.37 -5.29
N GLN A 326 1.70 12.41 -5.78
CA GLN A 326 2.02 12.33 -7.19
C GLN A 326 0.81 11.81 -7.98
N SER A 327 0.69 12.27 -9.23
CA SER A 327 -0.13 11.58 -10.22
C SER A 327 0.48 10.21 -10.51
N VAL A 328 -0.34 9.17 -10.56
CA VAL A 328 0.13 7.79 -10.80
C VAL A 328 -0.38 7.30 -12.14
N TYR A 329 0.54 6.95 -13.05
CA TYR A 329 0.25 6.41 -14.36
C TYR A 329 0.50 4.90 -14.39
N VAL A 330 -0.55 4.13 -14.61
CA VAL A 330 -0.49 2.66 -14.74
C VAL A 330 -0.63 2.27 -16.21
N ILE A 331 0.49 1.86 -16.81
CA ILE A 331 0.63 1.74 -18.26
C ILE A 331 -0.08 0.51 -18.83
N GLY A 332 -1.02 0.74 -19.76
CA GLY A 332 -1.94 -0.26 -20.32
C GLY A 332 -1.40 -1.09 -21.49
N ALA A 333 -2.14 -2.14 -21.86
CA ALA A 333 -1.76 -3.11 -22.89
C ALA A 333 -1.48 -2.46 -24.26
N LYS A 334 -2.22 -1.40 -24.63
CA LYS A 334 -2.05 -0.70 -25.91
C LYS A 334 -0.67 -0.05 -26.07
N ALA A 335 0.02 0.23 -24.97
CA ALA A 335 1.36 0.79 -25.01
C ALA A 335 2.44 -0.22 -25.46
N ASP A 336 2.12 -1.51 -25.66
CA ASP A 336 3.07 -2.47 -26.28
C ASP A 336 3.39 -2.16 -27.74
N ILE A 337 2.46 -1.50 -28.43
CA ILE A 337 2.52 -1.28 -29.87
C ILE A 337 3.22 0.05 -30.20
N LEU A 338 3.78 0.72 -29.19
CA LEU A 338 4.44 2.01 -29.35
C LEU A 338 5.72 1.86 -30.17
N LYS A 339 5.77 2.58 -31.29
CA LYS A 339 7.01 2.86 -32.01
C LYS A 339 7.57 4.18 -31.51
N ALA A 340 8.88 4.38 -31.66
CA ALA A 340 9.47 5.69 -31.49
C ALA A 340 8.70 6.71 -32.37
N ASP A 341 8.55 7.93 -31.85
CA ASP A 341 7.85 9.04 -32.52
C ASP A 341 6.32 8.86 -32.72
N THR A 342 5.70 7.90 -32.03
CA THR A 342 4.23 7.78 -32.00
C THR A 342 3.62 8.43 -30.77
N CYS A 343 2.48 9.09 -30.93
CA CYS A 343 1.67 9.56 -29.80
C CYS A 343 1.10 8.34 -29.06
N PRO A 344 1.41 8.16 -27.76
CA PRO A 344 0.89 7.04 -26.99
C PRO A 344 -0.54 7.28 -26.50
N ILE A 345 -1.08 8.49 -26.69
CA ILE A 345 -2.35 8.95 -26.14
C ILE A 345 -3.27 9.63 -27.18
N PRO A 346 -3.43 9.10 -28.40
CA PRO A 346 -4.17 9.78 -29.46
C PRO A 346 -5.67 9.99 -29.15
N ARG A 347 -6.20 9.25 -28.18
CA ARG A 347 -7.54 9.45 -27.62
C ARG A 347 -7.48 9.48 -26.11
N ILE A 348 -7.97 10.57 -25.51
CA ILE A 348 -7.97 10.83 -24.07
C ILE A 348 -9.42 10.81 -23.58
N LEU A 349 -9.73 10.03 -22.55
CA LEU A 349 -10.99 10.05 -21.82
C LEU A 349 -10.77 10.69 -20.45
N VAL A 350 -11.57 11.70 -20.13
CA VAL A 350 -11.54 12.42 -18.86
C VAL A 350 -12.90 12.32 -18.19
N PRO A 351 -13.09 11.38 -17.24
CA PRO A 351 -14.29 11.34 -16.41
C PRO A 351 -14.32 12.50 -15.41
N LEU A 352 -15.46 13.16 -15.31
CA LEU A 352 -15.65 14.38 -14.54
C LEU A 352 -16.84 14.25 -13.60
N ASP A 353 -16.63 14.55 -12.32
CA ASP A 353 -17.69 14.66 -11.31
C ASP A 353 -17.75 16.08 -10.71
N GLY A 354 -17.01 17.04 -11.27
CA GLY A 354 -16.89 18.41 -10.78
C GLY A 354 -16.24 18.52 -9.40
N SER A 355 -15.50 17.51 -8.94
CA SER A 355 -14.61 17.62 -7.78
C SER A 355 -13.29 18.31 -8.15
N PRO A 356 -12.57 18.91 -7.18
CA PRO A 356 -11.25 19.50 -7.44
C PRO A 356 -10.23 18.51 -8.04
N HIS A 357 -10.35 17.23 -7.71
CA HIS A 357 -9.47 16.19 -8.25
C HIS A 357 -9.79 15.86 -9.71
N ALA A 358 -11.07 15.88 -10.10
CA ALA A 358 -11.46 15.74 -11.49
C ALA A 358 -11.02 16.96 -12.32
N GLU A 359 -11.09 18.16 -11.74
CA GLU A 359 -10.56 19.37 -12.36
C GLU A 359 -9.04 19.31 -12.55
N ALA A 360 -8.30 18.85 -11.53
CA ALA A 360 -6.86 18.61 -11.63
C ALA A 360 -6.53 17.60 -12.75
N ALA A 361 -7.32 16.53 -12.88
CA ALA A 361 -7.18 15.56 -13.97
C ALA A 361 -7.44 16.20 -15.34
N ALA A 362 -8.44 17.08 -15.46
CA ALA A 362 -8.69 17.83 -16.70
C ALA A 362 -7.53 18.77 -17.05
N ARG A 363 -6.94 19.45 -16.06
CA ARG A 363 -5.76 20.33 -16.25
C ARG A 363 -4.54 19.54 -16.73
N GLU A 364 -4.25 18.41 -16.11
CA GLU A 364 -3.13 17.55 -16.52
C GLU A 364 -3.35 16.97 -17.93
N ALA A 365 -4.59 16.56 -18.25
CA ALA A 365 -4.98 16.11 -19.58
C ALA A 365 -4.88 17.21 -20.65
N ALA A 366 -5.24 18.45 -20.32
CA ALA A 366 -5.13 19.60 -21.22
C ALA A 366 -3.67 19.94 -21.55
N ILE A 367 -2.77 19.85 -20.58
CA ILE A 367 -1.32 19.98 -20.80
C ILE A 367 -0.84 18.93 -21.80
N LEU A 368 -1.22 17.67 -21.60
CA LEU A 368 -0.87 16.59 -22.51
C LEU A 368 -1.41 16.82 -23.93
N ALA A 369 -2.70 17.16 -24.04
CA ALA A 369 -3.34 17.43 -25.33
C ALA A 369 -2.68 18.59 -26.07
N LYS A 370 -2.30 19.66 -25.36
CA LYS A 370 -1.55 20.79 -25.92
C LYS A 370 -0.18 20.36 -26.43
N CYS A 371 0.61 19.69 -25.59
CA CYS A 371 1.99 19.31 -25.92
C CYS A 371 2.09 18.34 -27.10
N TYR A 372 1.12 17.42 -27.24
CA TYR A 372 1.06 16.53 -28.39
C TYR A 372 0.37 17.14 -29.62
N GLY A 373 -0.34 18.25 -29.48
CA GLY A 373 -1.04 18.93 -30.57
C GLY A 373 -1.92 17.97 -31.37
N ASP A 374 -1.78 17.98 -32.69
CA ASP A 374 -2.60 17.20 -33.64
C ASP A 374 -2.41 15.70 -33.55
N ALA A 375 -1.39 15.23 -32.83
CA ALA A 375 -1.21 13.82 -32.55
C ALA A 375 -2.24 13.30 -31.50
N VAL A 376 -2.90 14.19 -30.77
CA VAL A 376 -4.13 13.88 -30.02
C VAL A 376 -5.32 14.15 -30.94
N ALA A 377 -5.94 13.08 -31.39
CA ALA A 377 -7.07 13.13 -32.31
C ALA A 377 -8.36 13.56 -31.60
N GLU A 378 -8.57 13.13 -30.35
CA GLU A 378 -9.82 13.37 -29.62
C GLU A 378 -9.61 13.39 -28.10
N VAL A 379 -10.27 14.34 -27.45
CA VAL A 379 -10.45 14.44 -26.00
C VAL A 379 -11.93 14.27 -25.70
N ILE A 380 -12.27 13.28 -24.87
CA ILE A 380 -13.64 12.96 -24.49
C ILE A 380 -13.84 13.36 -23.03
N LEU A 381 -14.67 14.38 -22.80
CA LEU A 381 -15.07 14.82 -21.48
C LEU A 381 -16.36 14.10 -21.11
N LEU A 382 -16.29 13.21 -20.11
CA LEU A 382 -17.40 12.34 -19.74
C LEU A 382 -17.93 12.71 -18.36
N HIS A 383 -19.21 13.09 -18.27
CA HIS A 383 -19.92 13.17 -17.00
C HIS A 383 -20.88 11.98 -16.86
N VAL A 384 -20.78 11.23 -15.75
CA VAL A 384 -21.70 10.12 -15.48
C VAL A 384 -22.65 10.48 -14.35
N ILE A 385 -23.94 10.38 -14.63
CA ILE A 385 -25.01 10.60 -13.67
C ILE A 385 -25.30 9.26 -12.96
N ASP A 386 -24.94 9.22 -11.69
CA ASP A 386 -25.20 8.07 -10.81
C ASP A 386 -26.69 7.98 -10.47
N LEU A 387 -27.39 7.05 -11.14
CA LEU A 387 -28.83 6.82 -10.95
C LEU A 387 -29.19 6.48 -9.51
N ALA A 388 -28.31 5.81 -8.75
CA ALA A 388 -28.58 5.43 -7.36
C ALA A 388 -28.57 6.64 -6.42
N ARG A 389 -27.81 7.70 -6.76
CA ARG A 389 -27.79 8.98 -6.04
C ARG A 389 -28.85 9.95 -6.54
N TYR A 390 -29.11 9.94 -7.84
CA TYR A 390 -30.14 10.76 -8.48
C TYR A 390 -31.54 10.47 -7.93
N ALA A 391 -31.85 9.19 -7.66
CA ALA A 391 -33.12 8.79 -7.06
C ALA A 391 -33.31 9.22 -5.58
N LYS A 392 -32.25 9.71 -4.91
CA LYS A 392 -32.24 9.97 -3.45
C LYS A 392 -32.01 11.44 -3.07
N SER A 393 -31.80 12.37 -4.01
CA SER A 393 -31.41 13.75 -3.68
C SER A 393 -32.13 14.81 -4.53
N GLU A 394 -32.69 15.83 -3.87
CA GLU A 394 -33.28 17.04 -4.47
C GLU A 394 -32.27 18.21 -4.61
N HIS A 395 -30.99 18.00 -4.30
CA HIS A 395 -29.99 19.08 -4.31
C HIS A 395 -28.75 18.69 -5.12
N ILE A 396 -28.66 19.23 -6.34
CA ILE A 396 -27.47 19.17 -7.19
C ILE A 396 -26.79 20.55 -7.12
N SER A 397 -25.60 20.61 -6.50
CA SER A 397 -24.86 21.84 -6.19
C SER A 397 -23.97 22.39 -7.32
N LYS A 398 -24.05 21.84 -8.55
CA LYS A 398 -23.55 22.42 -9.82
C LYS A 398 -24.31 21.78 -10.98
N SER A 399 -24.75 22.52 -11.99
CA SER A 399 -25.46 21.90 -13.12
C SER A 399 -24.51 20.98 -13.90
N GLN A 400 -25.06 19.93 -14.53
CA GLN A 400 -24.28 18.97 -15.32
C GLN A 400 -23.53 19.67 -16.47
N GLU A 401 -24.17 20.68 -17.06
CA GLU A 401 -23.62 21.51 -18.11
C GLU A 401 -22.42 22.34 -17.61
N ASP A 402 -22.46 22.84 -16.36
CA ASP A 402 -21.35 23.60 -15.78
C ASP A 402 -20.09 22.73 -15.66
N ILE A 403 -20.22 21.47 -15.24
CA ILE A 403 -19.07 20.56 -15.05
C ILE A 403 -18.32 20.35 -16.38
N LEU A 404 -19.05 20.05 -17.44
CA LEU A 404 -18.45 19.81 -18.76
C LEU A 404 -17.94 21.11 -19.39
N LYS A 405 -18.66 22.23 -19.21
CA LYS A 405 -18.25 23.54 -19.71
C LYS A 405 -16.98 24.06 -19.03
N GLU A 406 -16.89 23.95 -17.70
CA GLU A 406 -15.68 24.29 -16.94
C GLU A 406 -14.48 23.46 -17.41
N ALA A 407 -14.67 22.14 -17.58
CA ALA A 407 -13.62 21.27 -18.10
C ALA A 407 -13.25 21.63 -19.54
N GLN A 408 -14.20 21.86 -20.43
CA GLN A 408 -13.93 22.28 -21.80
C GLN A 408 -13.12 23.57 -21.84
N GLN A 409 -13.45 24.54 -20.97
CA GLN A 409 -12.72 25.80 -20.85
C GLN A 409 -11.24 25.58 -20.47
N ILE A 410 -10.95 24.64 -19.56
CA ILE A 410 -9.56 24.29 -19.20
C ILE A 410 -8.75 23.84 -20.43
N PHE A 411 -9.36 23.09 -21.34
CA PHE A 411 -8.70 22.63 -22.57
C PHE A 411 -8.54 23.76 -23.58
N THR A 412 -9.57 24.57 -23.81
CA THR A 412 -9.51 25.68 -24.77
C THR A 412 -8.54 26.77 -24.32
N ASP A 413 -8.52 27.12 -23.03
CA ASP A 413 -7.54 28.04 -22.42
C ASP A 413 -6.11 27.53 -22.54
N SER A 414 -5.93 26.21 -22.55
CA SER A 414 -4.63 25.57 -22.78
C SER A 414 -4.22 25.59 -24.26
N GLY A 415 -5.10 25.97 -25.19
CA GLY A 415 -4.86 26.03 -26.62
C GLY A 415 -5.30 24.78 -27.39
N VAL A 416 -6.15 23.93 -26.81
CA VAL A 416 -6.69 22.75 -27.50
C VAL A 416 -7.93 23.16 -28.29
N SER A 417 -7.93 22.90 -29.61
CA SER A 417 -9.09 23.18 -30.49
C SER A 417 -10.37 22.51 -30.00
N GLU A 418 -11.46 23.29 -29.92
CA GLU A 418 -12.80 22.81 -29.57
C GLU A 418 -13.28 21.66 -30.45
N SER A 419 -12.90 21.65 -31.74
CA SER A 419 -13.26 20.57 -32.68
C SER A 419 -12.73 19.19 -32.30
N ARG A 420 -11.77 19.11 -31.37
CA ARG A 420 -11.22 17.85 -30.85
C ARG A 420 -11.82 17.44 -29.50
N ILE A 421 -12.66 18.28 -28.92
CA ILE A 421 -13.24 18.07 -27.59
C ILE A 421 -14.68 17.58 -27.78
N ALA A 422 -14.96 16.36 -27.31
CA ALA A 422 -16.28 15.77 -27.32
C ALA A 422 -16.83 15.70 -25.90
N ASN A 423 -17.95 16.39 -25.66
CA ASN A 423 -18.68 16.33 -24.40
C ASN A 423 -19.68 15.16 -24.42
N MET A 424 -19.69 14.34 -23.38
CA MET A 424 -20.58 13.19 -23.23
C MET A 424 -21.21 13.17 -21.84
N VAL A 425 -22.51 12.94 -21.78
CA VAL A 425 -23.27 12.71 -20.55
C VAL A 425 -23.88 11.32 -20.64
N GLU A 426 -23.59 10.48 -19.65
CA GLU A 426 -24.06 9.10 -19.58
C GLU A 426 -24.74 8.81 -18.25
N TYR A 427 -25.56 7.77 -18.20
CA TYR A 427 -26.32 7.38 -17.01
C TYR A 427 -25.94 5.97 -16.56
N GLY A 428 -25.78 5.77 -15.26
CA GLY A 428 -25.55 4.43 -14.69
C GLY A 428 -24.51 4.43 -13.58
N SER A 429 -23.94 3.25 -13.31
CA SER A 429 -22.83 3.11 -12.37
C SER A 429 -21.57 3.76 -12.95
N PRO A 430 -20.97 4.78 -12.29
CA PRO A 430 -19.85 5.53 -12.86
C PRO A 430 -18.68 4.66 -13.33
N GLY A 431 -18.26 3.68 -12.53
CA GLY A 431 -17.14 2.81 -12.88
C GLY A 431 -17.39 1.98 -14.13
N GLU A 432 -18.57 1.34 -14.23
CA GLU A 432 -18.98 0.54 -15.40
C GLU A 432 -19.08 1.40 -16.66
N VAL A 433 -19.75 2.54 -16.57
CA VAL A 433 -19.94 3.45 -17.70
C VAL A 433 -18.59 3.93 -18.22
N ILE A 434 -17.71 4.39 -17.33
CA ILE A 434 -16.36 4.85 -17.70
C ILE A 434 -15.59 3.74 -18.43
N LEU A 435 -15.63 2.51 -17.92
CA LEU A 435 -14.94 1.36 -18.53
C LEU A 435 -15.50 1.00 -19.90
N ASN A 436 -16.82 1.01 -20.04
CA ASN A 436 -17.50 0.74 -21.32
C ASN A 436 -17.19 1.83 -22.34
N THR A 437 -17.30 3.11 -21.97
CA THR A 437 -16.93 4.23 -22.83
C THR A 437 -15.45 4.14 -23.26
N ALA A 438 -14.53 3.82 -22.35
CA ALA A 438 -13.12 3.66 -22.68
C ALA A 438 -12.87 2.55 -23.73
N LYS A 439 -13.63 1.45 -23.66
CA LYS A 439 -13.57 0.35 -24.61
C LYS A 439 -14.19 0.74 -25.96
N GLU A 440 -15.40 1.28 -25.95
CA GLU A 440 -16.16 1.68 -27.14
C GLU A 440 -15.43 2.76 -27.95
N LYS A 441 -14.93 3.79 -27.27
CA LYS A 441 -14.18 4.90 -27.86
C LYS A 441 -12.72 4.54 -28.13
N ARG A 442 -12.30 3.31 -27.78
CA ARG A 442 -10.95 2.78 -27.97
C ARG A 442 -9.87 3.70 -27.42
N THR A 443 -10.15 4.30 -26.26
CA THR A 443 -9.28 5.25 -25.56
C THR A 443 -7.87 4.68 -25.33
N ASN A 444 -6.86 5.56 -25.37
CA ASN A 444 -5.46 5.25 -25.11
C ASN A 444 -4.99 5.74 -23.74
N LEU A 445 -5.51 6.89 -23.30
CA LEU A 445 -5.34 7.42 -21.94
C LEU A 445 -6.71 7.66 -21.30
N LEU A 446 -6.96 7.00 -20.18
CA LEU A 446 -8.07 7.30 -19.28
C LEU A 446 -7.48 8.03 -18.07
N ILE A 447 -7.75 9.32 -17.94
CA ILE A 447 -7.19 10.16 -16.87
C ILE A 447 -8.32 10.69 -15.99
N LEU A 448 -8.22 10.42 -14.68
CA LEU A 448 -9.27 10.72 -13.71
C LEU A 448 -8.68 11.21 -12.39
N GLY A 449 -9.49 11.96 -11.65
CA GLY A 449 -9.16 12.35 -10.31
C GLY A 449 -8.99 11.12 -9.41
N ARG A 450 -8.04 11.18 -8.48
CA ARG A 450 -7.85 10.17 -7.43
C ARG A 450 -9.10 10.00 -6.58
N ARG A 451 -9.92 11.05 -6.49
CA ARG A 451 -11.15 11.11 -5.71
C ARG A 451 -12.25 11.90 -6.38
N GLY A 452 -13.46 11.68 -5.88
CA GLY A 452 -14.61 12.50 -6.16
C GLY A 452 -15.04 13.33 -4.94
N ARG A 453 -16.31 13.72 -4.90
CA ARG A 453 -16.89 14.65 -3.90
C ARG A 453 -17.07 14.14 -2.45
N SER A 454 -16.68 12.90 -2.12
CA SER A 454 -16.95 12.30 -0.79
C SER A 454 -15.95 12.76 0.30
N ALA A 455 -16.47 13.17 1.47
CA ALA A 455 -15.77 13.86 2.57
C ALA A 455 -14.79 13.05 3.46
N PHE A 456 -14.22 11.92 3.02
CA PHE A 456 -13.32 11.11 3.85
C PHE A 456 -11.83 11.24 3.44
N GLN A 457 -11.00 11.69 4.40
CA GLN A 457 -9.53 11.81 4.43
C GLN A 457 -8.84 12.10 3.10
N GLU A 458 -8.48 13.34 2.76
CA GLU A 458 -7.95 13.83 1.46
C GLU A 458 -6.85 13.04 0.71
N LEU A 459 -6.23 12.01 1.31
CA LEU A 459 -5.13 11.24 0.71
C LEU A 459 -5.41 9.82 0.12
N PHE A 460 -6.49 9.08 0.44
CA PHE A 460 -6.80 7.78 -0.23
C PHE A 460 -7.42 7.88 -1.64
N MET A 461 -7.64 6.74 -2.29
CA MET A 461 -8.28 6.65 -3.61
C MET A 461 -9.79 6.38 -3.49
N GLY A 462 -10.60 7.05 -4.33
CA GLY A 462 -12.05 6.86 -4.41
C GLY A 462 -12.45 5.51 -5.00
N SER A 463 -13.71 5.12 -4.80
CA SER A 463 -14.26 3.84 -5.29
C SER A 463 -14.22 3.72 -6.81
N VAL A 464 -14.63 4.77 -7.52
CA VAL A 464 -14.62 4.80 -9.00
C VAL A 464 -13.21 4.69 -9.54
N SER A 465 -12.27 5.49 -9.02
CA SER A 465 -10.88 5.44 -9.49
C SER A 465 -10.22 4.08 -9.24
N ARG A 466 -10.54 3.44 -8.11
CA ARG A 466 -10.08 2.07 -7.79
C ARG A 466 -10.60 1.05 -8.80
N GLU A 467 -11.90 1.07 -9.05
CA GLU A 467 -12.55 0.15 -9.99
C GLU A 467 -11.96 0.29 -11.40
N VAL A 468 -11.79 1.54 -11.85
CA VAL A 468 -11.21 1.84 -13.17
C VAL A 468 -9.78 1.34 -13.29
N VAL A 469 -8.90 1.61 -12.32
CA VAL A 469 -7.50 1.15 -12.39
C VAL A 469 -7.40 -0.37 -12.38
N GLN A 470 -8.28 -1.04 -11.62
CA GLN A 470 -8.30 -2.50 -11.52
C GLN A 470 -8.75 -3.17 -12.82
N ARG A 471 -9.77 -2.62 -13.48
CA ARG A 471 -10.43 -3.27 -14.62
C ARG A 471 -9.99 -2.74 -15.98
N CYS A 472 -9.55 -1.49 -16.07
CA CYS A 472 -9.03 -0.92 -17.31
C CYS A 472 -7.59 -1.38 -17.53
N THR A 473 -7.42 -2.41 -18.37
CA THR A 473 -6.10 -3.00 -18.66
C THR A 473 -5.52 -2.62 -20.01
N ASP A 474 -6.37 -2.25 -20.97
CA ASP A 474 -5.92 -1.88 -22.32
C ASP A 474 -5.36 -0.46 -22.40
N ALA A 475 -6.11 0.53 -21.88
CA ALA A 475 -5.69 1.92 -21.88
C ALA A 475 -4.69 2.18 -20.73
N THR A 476 -3.82 3.16 -20.91
CA THR A 476 -3.07 3.71 -19.78
C THR A 476 -4.05 4.45 -18.88
N VAL A 477 -3.94 4.24 -17.56
CA VAL A 477 -4.79 4.92 -16.57
C VAL A 477 -3.93 5.91 -15.80
N GLY A 478 -4.27 7.20 -15.87
CA GLY A 478 -3.65 8.27 -15.08
C GLY A 478 -4.55 8.65 -13.91
N VAL A 479 -4.08 8.44 -12.69
CA VAL A 479 -4.80 8.82 -11.46
C VAL A 479 -4.16 10.07 -10.90
N VAL A 480 -4.85 11.21 -11.01
CA VAL A 480 -4.31 12.52 -10.64
C VAL A 480 -4.64 12.85 -9.19
N SER A 481 -3.61 13.10 -8.40
CA SER A 481 -3.75 13.59 -7.03
C SER A 481 -3.91 15.12 -7.08
N GLY A 482 -4.89 15.67 -6.36
CA GLY A 482 -5.11 17.13 -6.34
C GLY A 482 -3.90 17.86 -5.75
N TYR A 483 -3.57 19.04 -6.30
CA TYR A 483 -2.46 19.89 -5.87
C TYR A 483 -2.87 20.85 -4.75
#